data_AF-A0A9W6X3T4-F1
#
_entry.id   AF-A0A9W6X3T4-F1
#
_cell.length_a   1.000
_cell.length_b   1.000
_cell.length_c   1.000
_cell.angle_alpha   90.00
_cell.angle_beta   90.00
_cell.angle_gamma   90.00
#
_symmetry.space_group_name_H-M   'P 1'
#
loop_
_entity.id
_entity.type
_entity.pdbx_description
1 polymer ?
#
loop_
_entity_poly.entity_id
_entity_poly.type
_entity_poly.pdbx_seq_one_letter_code
_entity_poly.pdbx_strand_id
1 'polypeptide(L)'
;MLRRGDPEAAEKHFKHAIEAYDQLKGQLSLSAESNNEPSILSKLDEDILNVFLHYAVLLTTLQRSDDAARARQRLVSIARGSPQLHGQVPKIQRQVDDYIALEQIREERKVRELIGDEGSDFV
;
A
#
# COMPACT_ATOMS: atom_id res chain seq x y z
N MET A 1 3.64 28.33 0.09
CA MET A 1 3.59 27.13 0.96
C MET A 1 3.32 25.92 0.08
N LEU A 2 4.37 25.16 -0.27
CA LEU A 2 4.21 23.86 -0.92
C LEU A 2 3.47 22.93 0.04
N ARG A 3 2.37 22.34 -0.43
CA ARG A 3 1.63 21.31 0.31
C ARG A 3 2.55 20.09 0.40
N ARG A 4 3.42 20.02 1.42
CA ARG A 4 3.97 18.73 1.85
C ARG A 4 2.76 17.84 2.08
N GLY A 5 2.74 16.66 1.46
CA GLY A 5 1.70 15.68 1.74
C GLY A 5 1.61 15.46 3.26
N ASP A 6 0.44 15.04 3.72
CA ASP A 6 0.23 14.69 5.13
C ASP A 6 0.39 13.17 5.27
N PRO A 7 1.61 12.66 5.53
CA PRO A 7 1.86 11.23 5.65
C PRO A 7 1.12 10.61 6.83
N GLU A 8 0.84 11.39 7.88
CA GLU A 8 0.10 10.94 9.06
C GLU A 8 -1.37 10.71 8.72
N ALA A 9 -2.00 11.64 7.99
CA ALA A 9 -3.35 11.45 7.49
C ALA A 9 -3.44 10.25 6.54
N ALA A 10 -2.48 10.10 5.62
CA ALA A 10 -2.43 8.95 4.71
C ALA A 10 -2.32 7.62 5.47
N GLU A 11 -1.40 7.52 6.43
CA GLU A 11 -1.24 6.34 7.27
C GLU A 11 -2.52 6.01 8.06
N LYS A 12 -3.20 7.03 8.60
CA LYS A 12 -4.48 6.86 9.30
C LYS A 12 -5.55 6.26 8.38
N HIS A 13 -5.65 6.76 7.14
CA HIS A 13 -6.61 6.23 6.16
C HIS A 13 -6.29 4.78 5.77
N PHE A 14 -5.02 4.44 5.54
CA PHE A 14 -4.63 3.06 5.25
C PHE A 14 -4.93 2.11 6.41
N LYS A 15 -4.60 2.49 7.65
CA LYS A 15 -4.91 1.70 8.84
C LYS A 15 -6.40 1.45 9.00
N HIS A 16 -7.22 2.49 8.80
CA HIS A 16 -8.68 2.35 8.89
C HIS A 16 -9.23 1.38 7.84
N ALA A 17 -8.74 1.45 6.60
CA ALA A 17 -9.15 0.50 5.54
C ALA A 17 -8.72 -0.94 5.87
N ILE A 18 -7.51 -1.13 6.42
CA ILE A 18 -7.02 -2.45 6.87
C ILE A 18 -7.88 -3.00 8.01
N GLU A 19 -8.22 -2.19 9.00
CA GLU A 19 -9.10 -2.58 10.10
C GLU A 19 -10.49 -2.97 9.60
N ALA A 20 -11.08 -2.20 8.68
CA ALA A 20 -12.37 -2.52 8.07
C ALA A 20 -12.33 -3.85 7.30
N TYR A 21 -11.26 -4.08 6.54
CA TYR A 21 -11.02 -5.36 5.86
C TYR A 21 -10.95 -6.52 6.86
N ASP A 22 -10.16 -6.39 7.93
CA ASP A 22 -9.98 -7.45 8.93
C ASP A 22 -11.30 -7.80 9.63
N GLN A 23 -12.09 -6.78 9.99
CA GLN A 23 -13.40 -6.96 10.60
C GLN A 23 -14.36 -7.69 9.66
N LEU A 24 -14.45 -7.24 8.40
CA LEU A 24 -15.33 -7.85 7.42
C LEU A 24 -14.90 -9.29 7.09
N LYS A 25 -13.61 -9.52 6.89
CA LYS A 25 -13.06 -10.87 6.63
C LYS A 25 -13.34 -11.81 7.80
N GLY A 26 -13.19 -11.33 9.03
CA GLY A 26 -13.52 -12.08 10.25
C GLY A 26 -15.01 -12.44 10.34
N GLN A 27 -15.90 -11.46 10.10
CA GLN A 27 -17.35 -11.68 10.11
C GLN A 27 -17.77 -12.72 9.05
N LEU A 28 -17.27 -12.59 7.82
CA LEU A 28 -17.58 -13.50 6.72
C LEU A 28 -17.03 -14.92 6.96
N SER A 29 -15.97 -15.06 7.76
CA SER A 29 -15.41 -16.37 8.12
C SER A 29 -16.21 -17.09 9.22
N LEU A 30 -16.95 -16.35 10.04
CA LEU A 30 -17.72 -16.88 11.18
C LEU A 30 -19.20 -17.15 10.84
N SER A 31 -19.73 -16.58 9.76
CA SER A 31 -21.12 -16.81 9.34
C SER A 31 -21.28 -18.19 8.69
N ALA A 32 -21.60 -19.21 9.51
CA ALA A 32 -21.75 -20.60 9.08
C ALA A 32 -22.92 -20.86 8.09
N GLU A 33 -23.84 -19.90 7.92
CA GLU A 33 -25.03 -20.02 7.06
C GLU A 33 -24.91 -19.28 5.73
N SER A 34 -23.88 -18.48 5.54
CA SER A 34 -23.76 -17.72 4.31
C SER A 34 -23.20 -18.63 3.22
N ASN A 35 -23.99 -18.84 2.17
CA ASN A 35 -23.47 -18.84 0.80
C ASN A 35 -22.75 -17.48 0.57
N ASN A 36 -21.68 -17.20 1.32
CA ASN A 36 -20.80 -16.07 1.07
C ASN A 36 -20.22 -16.38 -0.29
N GLU A 37 -20.82 -15.74 -1.29
CA GLU A 37 -20.51 -15.99 -2.67
C GLU A 37 -18.99 -15.81 -2.78
N PRO A 38 -18.23 -16.83 -3.23
CA PRO A 38 -16.77 -16.75 -3.31
C PRO A 38 -16.28 -15.48 -4.04
N SER A 39 -17.15 -14.88 -4.85
CA SER A 39 -17.03 -13.57 -5.47
C SER A 39 -16.82 -12.41 -4.47
N ILE A 40 -17.52 -12.37 -3.34
CA ILE A 40 -17.47 -11.26 -2.35
C ILE A 40 -16.13 -11.29 -1.62
N LEU A 41 -15.72 -12.47 -1.13
CA LEU A 41 -14.43 -12.63 -0.46
C LEU A 41 -13.27 -12.31 -1.39
N SER A 42 -13.38 -12.68 -2.66
CA SER A 42 -12.33 -12.43 -3.63
C SER A 42 -12.23 -10.95 -4.01
N LYS A 43 -13.37 -10.26 -4.18
CA LYS A 43 -13.39 -8.80 -4.38
C LYS A 43 -12.82 -8.05 -3.19
N LEU A 44 -13.15 -8.47 -1.97
CA LEU A 44 -12.59 -7.90 -0.75
C LEU A 44 -11.06 -8.06 -0.70
N ASP A 45 -10.56 -9.25 -1.07
CA ASP A 45 -9.12 -9.50 -1.14
C ASP A 45 -8.43 -8.69 -2.25
N GLU A 46 -9.10 -8.44 -3.37
CA GLU A 46 -8.62 -7.56 -4.46
C GLU A 46 -8.55 -6.09 -4.02
N ASP A 47 -9.61 -5.57 -3.41
CA ASP A 47 -9.71 -4.17 -2.98
C ASP A 47 -8.62 -3.81 -1.98
N ILE A 48 -8.30 -4.72 -1.05
CA ILE A 48 -7.29 -4.46 -0.02
C ILE A 48 -5.85 -4.51 -0.57
N LEU A 49 -5.60 -5.13 -1.73
CA LEU A 49 -4.24 -5.22 -2.29
C LEU A 49 -3.64 -3.83 -2.52
N ASN A 50 -4.42 -2.92 -3.12
CA ASN A 50 -3.97 -1.57 -3.42
C ASN A 50 -3.67 -0.78 -2.15
N VAL A 51 -4.47 -0.97 -1.10
CA VAL A 51 -4.25 -0.34 0.22
C VAL A 51 -2.91 -0.80 0.80
N PHE A 52 -2.64 -2.11 0.84
CA PHE A 52 -1.37 -2.63 1.34
C PHE A 52 -0.16 -2.24 0.47
N LEU A 53 -0.33 -2.17 -0.85
CA LEU A 53 0.71 -1.72 -1.77
C LEU A 53 1.13 -0.28 -1.45
N HIS A 54 0.17 0.65 -1.41
CA HIS A 54 0.47 2.06 -1.14
C HIS A 54 0.93 2.29 0.30
N TYR A 55 0.41 1.51 1.25
CA TYR A 55 0.88 1.58 2.63
C TYR A 55 2.34 1.13 2.77
N ALA A 56 2.75 0.05 2.09
CA ALA A 56 4.15 -0.38 2.06
C ALA A 56 5.08 0.67 1.43
N VAL A 57 4.62 1.35 0.38
CA VAL A 57 5.36 2.46 -0.25
C VAL A 57 5.52 3.62 0.73
N LEU A 58 4.43 4.05 1.39
CA LEU A 58 4.48 5.11 2.41
C LEU A 58 5.45 4.77 3.55
N LEU A 59 5.40 3.55 4.07
CA LEU A 59 6.30 3.13 5.13
C LEU A 59 7.77 3.12 4.68
N THR A 60 8.01 2.76 3.42
CA THR A 60 9.36 2.80 2.84
C THR A 60 9.88 4.23 2.69
N THR A 61 9.06 5.17 2.23
CA THR A 61 9.46 6.58 2.11
C THR A 61 9.69 7.24 3.46
N LEU A 62 8.96 6.81 4.48
CA LEU A 62 9.17 7.22 5.88
C LEU A 62 10.34 6.48 6.55
N GLN A 63 11.13 5.69 5.81
CA GLN A 63 12.27 4.92 6.33
C GLN A 63 11.92 3.90 7.43
N ARG A 64 10.65 3.43 7.46
CA ARG A 64 10.16 2.41 8.40
C ARG A 64 10.23 1.02 7.77
N SER A 65 11.44 0.57 7.46
CA SER A 65 11.70 -0.66 6.70
C SER A 65 11.06 -1.92 7.29
N ASP A 66 11.08 -2.06 8.62
CA ASP A 66 10.47 -3.22 9.30
C ASP A 66 8.94 -3.24 9.16
N ASP A 67 8.29 -2.07 9.27
CA ASP A 67 6.86 -1.95 9.06
C ASP A 67 6.49 -2.21 7.59
N ALA A 68 7.29 -1.69 6.66
CA ALA A 68 7.10 -1.92 5.23
C ALA A 68 7.22 -3.41 4.90
N ALA A 69 8.19 -4.11 5.49
CA ALA A 69 8.36 -5.55 5.33
C ALA A 69 7.15 -6.33 5.87
N ARG A 70 6.61 -5.94 7.04
CA ARG A 70 5.38 -6.52 7.60
C ARG A 70 4.17 -6.30 6.69
N ALA A 71 3.99 -5.08 6.17
CA ALA A 71 2.90 -4.77 5.25
C ALA A 71 2.99 -5.59 3.95
N ARG A 72 4.20 -5.72 3.38
CA ARG A 72 4.49 -6.57 2.22
C ARG A 72 4.18 -8.04 2.48
N GLN A 73 4.61 -8.57 3.63
CA GLN A 73 4.32 -9.95 3.99
C GLN A 73 2.81 -10.19 4.09
N ARG A 74 2.07 -9.25 4.68
CA ARG A 74 0.62 -9.35 4.82
C ARG A 74 -0.10 -9.33 3.46
N LEU A 75 0.32 -8.44 2.56
CA LEU A 75 -0.15 -8.40 1.17
C LEU A 75 0.03 -9.75 0.47
N VAL A 76 1.22 -10.34 0.58
CA VAL A 76 1.53 -11.64 -0.03
C VAL A 76 0.70 -12.77 0.58
N SER A 77 0.50 -12.76 1.90
CA SER A 77 -0.34 -13.76 2.58
C SER A 77 -1.79 -13.70 2.11
N ILE A 78 -2.36 -12.49 1.96
CA ILE A 78 -3.72 -12.30 1.42
C ILE A 78 -3.81 -12.82 -0.01
N ALA A 79 -2.87 -12.40 -0.88
CA ALA A 79 -2.85 -12.83 -2.27
C ALA A 79 -2.69 -14.36 -2.41
N ARG A 80 -1.87 -15.00 -1.57
CA ARG A 80 -1.71 -16.47 -1.56
C ARG A 80 -2.95 -17.21 -1.08
N GLY A 81 -3.69 -16.62 -0.15
CA GLY A 81 -4.92 -17.19 0.41
C GLY A 81 -6.14 -17.06 -0.50
N SER A 82 -6.10 -16.13 -1.47
CA SER A 82 -7.17 -15.93 -2.44
C SER A 82 -6.96 -16.78 -3.70
N PRO A 83 -7.92 -17.65 -4.09
CA PRO A 83 -7.81 -18.48 -5.30
C PRO A 83 -7.54 -17.69 -6.59
N GLN A 84 -8.05 -16.46 -6.68
CA GLN A 84 -7.97 -15.61 -7.88
C GLN A 84 -6.63 -14.83 -7.94
N LEU A 85 -6.01 -14.61 -6.79
CA LEU A 85 -4.79 -13.83 -6.66
C LEU A 85 -3.54 -14.69 -6.50
N HIS A 86 -3.69 -15.97 -6.15
CA HIS A 86 -2.57 -16.87 -5.86
C HIS A 86 -1.54 -16.90 -6.99
N GLY A 87 -2.00 -17.02 -8.24
CA GLY A 87 -1.13 -17.01 -9.43
C GLY A 87 -0.49 -15.64 -9.74
N GLN A 88 -0.97 -14.57 -9.10
CA GLN A 88 -0.54 -13.20 -9.34
C GLN A 88 0.50 -12.70 -8.32
N VAL A 89 0.84 -13.50 -7.29
CA VAL A 89 1.79 -13.12 -6.23
C VAL A 89 3.10 -12.53 -6.77
N PRO A 90 3.78 -13.13 -7.78
CA PRO A 90 5.01 -12.55 -8.32
C PRO A 90 4.81 -11.21 -9.03
N LYS A 91 3.62 -10.99 -9.61
CA LYS A 91 3.25 -9.71 -10.23
C LYS A 91 3.01 -8.66 -9.14
N ILE A 92 2.26 -9.01 -8.09
CA ILE A 92 1.97 -8.13 -6.96
C ILE A 92 3.27 -7.68 -6.26
N GLN A 93 4.19 -8.60 -6.01
CA GLN A 93 5.50 -8.27 -5.40
C GLN A 93 6.28 -7.27 -6.25
N ARG A 94 6.40 -7.53 -7.56
CA ARG A 94 7.05 -6.60 -8.50
C ARG A 94 6.39 -5.24 -8.51
N GLN A 95 5.06 -5.17 -8.48
CA GLN A 95 4.37 -3.88 -8.41
C GLN A 95 4.80 -3.09 -7.17
N VAL A 96 4.93 -3.71 -5.99
CA VAL A 96 5.40 -2.97 -4.82
C VAL A 96 6.83 -2.45 -5.02
N ASP A 97 7.73 -3.26 -5.60
CA ASP A 97 9.10 -2.81 -5.92
C ASP A 97 9.08 -1.62 -6.91
N ASP A 98 8.29 -1.72 -7.98
CA ASP A 98 8.16 -0.67 -9.00
C ASP A 98 7.64 0.65 -8.42
N TYR A 99 6.64 0.60 -7.53
CA TYR A 99 6.10 1.79 -6.89
C TYR A 99 7.07 2.42 -5.89
N ILE A 100 7.85 1.61 -5.16
CA ILE A 100 8.91 2.13 -4.28
C ILE A 100 9.96 2.86 -5.12
N ALA A 101 10.43 2.26 -6.22
CA ALA A 101 11.40 2.89 -7.12
C ALA A 101 10.85 4.19 -7.73
N LEU A 102 9.58 4.19 -8.15
CA LEU A 102 8.91 5.39 -8.68
C LEU A 102 8.86 6.52 -7.64
N GLU A 103 8.57 6.21 -6.38
CA GLU A 103 8.50 7.22 -5.33
C GLU A 103 9.89 7.76 -4.96
N GLN A 104 10.93 6.92 -4.98
CA GLN A 104 12.32 7.38 -4.86
C GLN A 104 12.70 8.36 -5.97
N ILE A 105 12.35 8.05 -7.23
CA ILE A 105 12.56 8.97 -8.37
C ILE A 105 11.81 10.30 -8.18
N ARG A 106 10.61 10.28 -7.60
CA ARG A 106 9.83 11.50 -7.30
C ARG A 106 10.51 12.34 -6.23
N GLU A 107 10.99 11.72 -5.15
CA GLU A 107 11.71 12.44 -4.09
C GLU A 107 13.03 13.02 -4.59
N GLU A 108 13.80 12.28 -5.38
CA GLU A 108 15.04 12.79 -5.98
C GLU A 108 14.78 14.00 -6.89
N ARG A 109 13.70 13.99 -7.68
CA ARG A 109 13.32 15.13 -8.52
C ARG A 109 12.97 16.36 -7.68
N LYS A 110 12.18 16.20 -6.62
CA LYS A 110 11.84 17.30 -5.69
C LYS A 110 13.10 17.90 -5.07
N VAL A 111 14.04 17.06 -4.63
CA VAL A 111 15.31 17.53 -4.04
C VAL A 111 16.13 18.33 -5.05
N ARG A 112 16.24 17.87 -6.30
CA ARG A 112 16.97 18.59 -7.35
C ARG A 112 16.33 19.92 -7.74
N GLU A 113 15.00 19.98 -7.81
CA GLU A 113 14.27 21.23 -8.05
C GLU A 113 14.54 22.25 -6.94
N LEU A 114 14.55 21.83 -5.68
CA LEU A 114 14.86 22.70 -4.54
C LEU A 114 16.30 23.24 -4.57
N ILE A 115 17.28 22.40 -4.93
CA ILE A 115 18.68 22.81 -5.06
C ILE A 115 18.88 23.77 -6.24
N GLY A 116 18.14 23.58 -7.34
CA GLY A 116 18.18 24.46 -8.50
C GLY A 116 17.61 25.86 -8.25
N ASP A 117 16.61 25.97 -7.37
CA ASP A 117 15.96 27.25 -7.03
C ASP A 117 16.85 28.11 -6.11
N GLU A 118 17.62 27.51 -5.20
CA GLU A 118 18.58 28.23 -4.33
C GLU A 118 19.81 28.77 -5.07
N GLY A 119 20.08 28.29 -6.30
CA GLY A 119 21.20 28.75 -7.13
C GLY A 119 20.89 29.90 -8.08
N SER A 120 19.64 30.38 -8.12
CA SER A 120 19.15 31.35 -9.12
C SER A 120 19.10 32.82 -8.63
N ASP A 121 19.59 33.13 -7.43
CA ASP A 121 19.53 34.48 -6.84
C ASP A 121 20.88 35.22 -6.95
N PHE A 122 21.45 35.26 -8.17
CA PHE A 122 22.56 36.15 -8.52
C PHE A 122 22.50 36.53 -10.01
N VAL A 123 21.70 37.54 -10.34
CA VAL A 123 21.94 38.47 -11.47
C VAL A 123 21.52 39.87 -11.06
#